data_AF-A0A167VCV5-F1
#
_entry.id   AF-A0A167VCV5-F1
#
_cell.length_a   1.000
_cell.length_b   1.000
_cell.length_c   1.000
_cell.angle_alpha   90.00
_cell.angle_beta   90.00
_cell.angle_gamma   90.00
#
_symmetry.space_group_name_H-M   'P 1'
#
loop_
_entity.id
_entity.type
_entity.pdbx_description
1 polymer ?
#
loop_
_entity_poly.entity_id
_entity_poly.type
_entity_poly.pdbx_seq_one_letter_code
_entity_poly.pdbx_strand_id
1 'polypeptide(L)' 'AKCHLFYSSILLLGHKVSRLGLSTHEAKVQAIMELVRPTKVSQLQAFLGMVVYFSSFIPFYAGICAPL' A
#
# COMPACT_ATOMS: atom_id res chain seq x y z
N ALA A 1 20.27 9.99 -20.13
CA ALA A 1 20.80 8.83 -19.40
C ALA A 1 19.69 8.28 -18.50
N LYS A 2 19.31 7.00 -18.64
CA LYS A 2 18.18 6.38 -17.88
C LYS A 2 18.64 5.38 -16.80
N CYS A 3 19.95 5.17 -16.67
CA CYS A 3 20.50 4.18 -15.74
C CYS A 3 20.79 4.83 -14.39
N HIS A 4 20.19 4.29 -13.33
CA HIS A 4 20.53 4.60 -11.94
C HIS A 4 21.43 3.48 -11.41
N LEU A 5 22.73 3.75 -11.25
CA LEU A 5 23.73 2.78 -10.80
C LEU A 5 24.16 3.12 -9.36
N PHE A 6 24.36 2.12 -8.52
CA PHE A 6 24.81 2.24 -7.11
C PHE A 6 23.88 3.01 -6.14
N TYR A 7 22.59 3.16 -6.46
CA TYR A 7 21.62 3.80 -5.54
C TYR A 7 21.13 2.82 -4.45
N SER A 8 21.10 3.27 -3.20
CA SER A 8 20.58 2.50 -2.06
C SER A 8 19.06 2.36 -2.06
N SER A 9 18.36 3.30 -2.69
CA SER A 9 16.92 3.22 -2.99
C SER A 9 16.60 3.98 -4.28
N ILE A 10 15.79 3.40 -5.16
CA ILE A 10 15.30 4.05 -6.37
C ILE A 10 13.77 4.07 -6.41
N LEU A 11 13.18 5.11 -6.98
CA LEU A 11 11.75 5.14 -7.32
C LEU A 11 11.58 4.56 -8.73
N LEU A 12 11.01 3.36 -8.82
CA LEU A 12 10.73 2.67 -10.07
C LEU A 12 9.23 2.40 -10.18
N LEU A 13 8.58 2.88 -11.24
CA LEU A 13 7.15 2.67 -11.50
C LEU A 13 6.22 3.04 -10.31
N GLY A 14 6.59 4.06 -9.53
CA GLY A 14 5.82 4.48 -8.35
C GLY A 14 6.04 3.62 -7.11
N HIS A 15 7.02 2.72 -7.11
CA HIS A 15 7.45 1.95 -5.96
C HIS A 15 8.88 2.32 -5.57
N LYS A 16 9.15 2.40 -4.27
CA LYS A 16 10.50 2.61 -3.76
C LYS A 16 11.16 1.24 -3.63
N VAL A 17 12.11 0.95 -4.52
CA VAL A 17 12.90 -0.28 -4.52
C VAL A 17 14.17 0.00 -3.73
N SER A 18 14.35 -0.69 -2.60
CA SER A 18 15.57 -0.64 -1.79
C SER A 18 16.10 -2.05 -1.53
N ARG A 19 17.30 -2.16 -0.95
CA ARG A 19 17.91 -3.45 -0.56
C ARG A 19 17.03 -4.29 0.38
N LEU A 20 16.13 -3.64 1.11
CA LEU A 20 15.19 -4.27 2.04
C LEU A 20 13.88 -4.74 1.38
N GLY A 21 13.65 -4.39 0.12
CA GLY A 21 12.49 -4.83 -0.65
C GLY A 21 11.80 -3.72 -1.46
N LEU A 22 10.62 -4.07 -1.97
CA LEU A 22 9.67 -3.14 -2.58
C LEU A 22 8.85 -2.47 -1.46
N SER A 23 8.91 -1.15 -1.38
CA SER A 23 8.02 -0.37 -0.53
C SER A 23 6.99 0.34 -1.41
N THR A 24 5.73 0.28 -0.99
CA THR A 24 4.67 1.07 -1.60
C THR A 24 4.93 2.56 -1.40
N HIS A 25 4.46 3.38 -2.34
CA HIS A 25 4.62 4.82 -2.26
C HIS A 25 3.97 5.33 -0.96
N GLU A 26 4.76 6.03 -0.13
CA GLU A 26 4.29 6.58 1.16
C GLU A 26 3.02 7.41 0.98
N ALA A 27 2.91 8.19 -0.09
CA ALA A 27 1.71 8.98 -0.42
C ALA A 27 0.42 8.14 -0.49
N LYS A 28 0.46 6.89 -1.00
CA LYS A 28 -0.74 6.04 -1.05
C LYS A 28 -1.08 5.45 0.32
N VAL A 29 -0.06 5.16 1.14
CA VAL A 29 -0.26 4.72 2.53
C VAL A 29 -0.86 5.86 3.35
N GLN A 30 -0.36 7.07 3.16
CA GLN A 30 -0.82 8.28 3.84
C GLN A 30 -2.27 8.60 3.50
N ALA A 31 -2.67 8.46 2.24
CA ALA A 31 -4.07 8.60 1.82
C ALA A 31 -5.01 7.58 2.50
N ILE A 32 -4.54 6.36 2.78
CA ILE A 32 -5.31 5.35 3.55
C ILE A 32 -5.34 5.69 5.04
N MET A 33 -4.27 6.25 5.59
CA MET A 33 -4.23 6.69 7.00
C MET A 33 -5.13 7.90 7.24
N GLU A 34 -5.28 8.80 6.27
CA GLU A 34 -6.14 9.98 6.34
C GLU A 34 -7.62 9.67 6.05
N LEU A 35 -7.92 8.47 5.55
CA LEU A 35 -9.30 8.06 5.29
C LEU A 35 -10.09 7.96 6.59
N VAL A 36 -11.20 8.69 6.65
CA VAL A 36 -12.12 8.68 7.79
C VAL A 36 -12.69 7.28 7.99
N ARG A 37 -12.80 6.85 9.25
CA ARG A 37 -13.34 5.53 9.60
C ARG A 37 -14.72 5.33 8.96
N PRO A 38 -14.90 4.30 8.11
CA PRO A 38 -16.18 4.08 7.44
C PRO A 38 -17.25 3.75 8.48
N THR A 39 -18.39 4.43 8.40
CA THR A 39 -19.56 4.19 9.28
C THR A 39 -20.66 3.41 8.55
N LYS A 40 -20.56 3.28 7.23
CA LYS A 40 -21.52 2.60 6.36
C LYS A 40 -20.86 1.43 5.64
N VAL A 41 -21.64 0.38 5.37
CA VAL A 41 -21.19 -0.83 4.66
C VAL A 41 -20.63 -0.51 3.26
N SER A 42 -21.24 0.43 2.53
CA SER A 42 -20.75 0.85 1.21
C SER A 42 -19.36 1.50 1.26
N GLN A 43 -19.08 2.29 2.30
CA GLN A 43 -17.77 2.91 2.51
C GLN A 43 -16.74 1.86 2.96
N LEU A 44 -17.15 0.88 3.77
CA LEU A 44 -16.31 -0.23 4.19
C LEU A 44 -15.84 -1.07 2.97
N GLN A 45 -16.76 -1.39 2.05
CA GLN A 45 -16.42 -2.14 0.82
C GLN A 45 -15.48 -1.34 -0.09
N ALA A 46 -15.72 -0.04 -0.25
CA ALA A 46 -14.82 0.83 -1.01
C ALA A 46 -13.42 0.91 -0.38
N PHE A 47 -13.35 1.00 0.95
CA PHE A 47 -12.10 0.98 1.70
C PHE A 47 -11.37 -0.35 1.53
N LEU A 48 -12.04 -1.49 1.71
CA LEU A 48 -11.48 -2.82 1.48
C LEU A 48 -10.93 -2.96 0.06
N GLY A 49 -11.64 -2.48 -0.95
CA GLY A 49 -11.18 -2.47 -2.34
C GLY A 49 -9.88 -1.67 -2.55
N MET A 50 -9.72 -0.55 -1.85
CA MET A 50 -8.49 0.27 -1.88
C MET A 50 -7.34 -0.45 -1.17
N VAL A 51 -7.61 -1.10 -0.03
CA VAL A 51 -6.59 -1.80 0.77
C VAL A 51 -6.15 -3.12 0.13
N VAL A 52 -6.95 -3.74 -0.74
CA VAL A 52 -6.57 -4.94 -1.51
C VAL A 52 -5.27 -4.73 -2.30
N TYR A 53 -5.00 -3.52 -2.81
CA TYR A 53 -3.74 -3.19 -3.47
C TYR A 53 -2.50 -3.41 -2.56
N PHE A 54 -2.69 -3.30 -1.24
CA PHE A 54 -1.66 -3.48 -0.23
C PHE A 54 -1.65 -4.88 0.39
N SER A 55 -2.58 -5.76 0.00
CA SER A 55 -2.71 -7.10 0.57
C SER A 55 -1.44 -7.94 0.45
N SER A 56 -0.64 -7.76 -0.62
CA SER A 56 0.65 -8.44 -0.79
C SER A 56 1.75 -7.95 0.17
N PHE A 57 1.57 -6.78 0.79
CA PHE A 57 2.49 -6.22 1.78
C PHE A 57 2.04 -6.47 3.22
N ILE A 58 0.79 -6.91 3.42
CA ILE A 58 0.21 -7.18 4.74
C ILE A 58 0.14 -8.69 4.95
N PRO A 59 0.98 -9.28 5.83
CA PRO A 59 0.88 -10.70 6.13
C PRO A 59 -0.49 -10.99 6.78
N PHE A 60 -1.13 -12.09 6.37
CA PHE A 60 -2.44 -12.53 6.88
C PHE A 60 -3.60 -11.55 6.65
N TYR A 61 -3.55 -10.74 5.59
CA TYR A 61 -4.60 -9.77 5.25
C TYR A 61 -6.02 -10.34 5.28
N ALA A 62 -6.22 -11.55 4.71
CA ALA A 62 -7.53 -12.20 4.68
C ALA A 62 -8.09 -12.49 6.09
N GLY A 63 -7.24 -12.85 7.05
CA GLY A 63 -7.66 -13.09 8.44
C GLY A 63 -8.02 -11.81 9.19
N ILE A 64 -7.34 -10.71 8.87
CA ILE A 64 -7.62 -9.39 9.45
C ILE A 64 -8.91 -8.79 8.88
N CYS A 65 -9.24 -9.09 7.62
CA CYS A 65 -10.44 -8.59 6.95
C CYS A 65 -11.68 -9.47 7.14
N ALA A 66 -11.53 -10.72 7.57
CA ALA A 66 -12.64 -11.63 7.82
C ALA A 66 -13.69 -11.13 8.84
N PRO A 67 -13.35 -10.40 9.93
CA PRO A 67 -14.32 -9.90 10.91
C PRO A 67 -14.92 -8.52 10.58
N LEU A 68 -14.58 -7.91 9.44
CA LEU A 68 -15.05 -6.58 9.01
C LEU A 68 -16.28 -6.67 8.09
#